data_AF-A0A4D9EB60-F1
#
_entry.id   AF-A0A4D9EB60-F1
#
_cell.length_a   1.000
_cell.length_b   1.000
_cell.length_c   1.000
_cell.angle_alpha   90.00
_cell.angle_beta   90.00
_cell.angle_gamma   90.00
#
_symmetry.space_group_name_H-M   'P 1'
#
loop_
_entity.id
_entity.type
_entity.pdbx_description
1 polymer ?
#
loop_
_entity_poly.entity_id
_entity_poly.type
_entity_poly.pdbx_seq_one_letter_code
_entity_poly.pdbx_strand_id
1 'polypeptide(L)'
;MTSSVPSDVLGRRILCDTEYATVRYAGSVPPTTGLWLGVEWDNPQRGKHNGSHEGVQYFKCGHLTGGSFIRPNKADFGVDFLTAVKNRYGLNDEQDVECEKENALVIGKKTVELVGFDSIIEQQRQVQLNKLVDISVRECAVSHAGQKEEISRTCPNIRSINLSKNLLPSWEKVTDIACQVQNLESLDLSENKMRFPSDSASITCTLRKLRVLALNRTGVTWAEVLLCAPGWPALEELYLASNDITVLERPINVLQTLKLLDLSNNQLIDGSQLQLIAYLPRLEQLIISNTGISSIHFPEVGFGCKTKMFPLLQRLAVDDNKISQWSFINELDKLQCLQSLHCQNNPLIGTEKNPETVRQLIIAKIGQLKVLNKSQIFPDERKGAELDYRKMFGNDWITAGGNQNPDKNRPNEEFLAAHPRYQLLCLKYGAPEEGELKQQQPFILKNQLLTLTIKCPDKPDQKPIEKKLPDSMTIQKVKGLLYRLLKIPGSELKLSYESSKMEGKEIELENDLKPLQFYSIENGDTMLVRW
;
A
#
# COMPACT_ATOMS: atom_id res chain seq x y z
N MET A 1 -50.88 4.40 -10.64
CA MET A 1 -50.92 2.95 -10.39
C MET A 1 -50.80 2.74 -8.88
N THR A 2 -51.74 2.02 -8.25
CA THR A 2 -51.66 1.66 -6.84
C THR A 2 -50.42 0.80 -6.63
N SER A 3 -49.34 1.37 -6.10
CA SER A 3 -48.11 0.63 -5.78
C SER A 3 -48.43 -0.38 -4.67
N SER A 4 -48.79 -1.59 -5.05
CA SER A 4 -48.97 -2.70 -4.10
C SER A 4 -47.63 -2.96 -3.44
N VAL A 5 -47.56 -2.74 -2.13
CA VAL A 5 -46.38 -3.11 -1.33
C VAL A 5 -46.17 -4.62 -1.46
N PRO A 6 -44.96 -5.10 -1.79
CA PRO A 6 -44.69 -6.53 -1.89
C PRO A 6 -45.07 -7.26 -0.59
N SER A 7 -45.61 -8.48 -0.69
CA SER A 7 -45.96 -9.26 0.51
C SER A 7 -44.75 -9.57 1.39
N ASP A 8 -43.55 -9.60 0.80
CA ASP A 8 -42.25 -9.82 1.43
C ASP A 8 -41.47 -8.51 1.67
N VAL A 9 -42.18 -7.39 1.90
CA VAL A 9 -41.57 -6.05 2.04
C VAL A 9 -40.53 -5.95 3.17
N LEU A 10 -40.70 -6.69 4.26
CA LEU A 10 -39.80 -6.60 5.41
C LEU A 10 -38.40 -7.11 5.06
N GLY A 11 -37.38 -6.28 5.33
CA GLY A 11 -36.00 -6.59 5.00
C GLY A 11 -35.63 -6.37 3.53
N ARG A 12 -36.55 -5.91 2.68
CA ARG A 12 -36.21 -5.44 1.33
C ARG A 12 -35.46 -4.12 1.39
N ARG A 13 -34.57 -3.96 0.41
CA ARG A 13 -33.85 -2.73 0.13
C ARG A 13 -34.73 -1.85 -0.76
N ILE A 14 -34.65 -0.55 -0.53
CA ILE A 14 -35.36 0.43 -1.35
C ILE A 14 -34.44 1.59 -1.69
N LEU A 15 -34.74 2.24 -2.81
CA LEU A 15 -34.26 3.57 -3.14
C LEU A 15 -35.42 4.56 -2.88
N CYS A 16 -35.13 5.68 -2.25
CA CYS A 16 -36.11 6.73 -2.03
C CYS A 16 -35.43 8.07 -2.31
N ASP A 17 -35.90 8.74 -3.35
CA ASP A 17 -35.20 9.84 -4.01
C ASP A 17 -33.79 9.41 -4.48
N THR A 18 -32.75 9.74 -3.73
CA THR A 18 -31.33 9.39 -4.02
C THR A 18 -30.69 8.57 -2.90
N GLU A 19 -31.46 8.18 -1.88
CA GLU A 19 -30.96 7.58 -0.65
C GLU A 19 -31.42 6.12 -0.52
N TYR A 20 -30.53 5.27 -0.04
CA TYR A 20 -30.77 3.83 0.12
C TYR A 20 -31.25 3.53 1.53
N ALA A 21 -32.23 2.62 1.64
CA ALA A 21 -32.76 2.20 2.93
C ALA A 21 -33.15 0.72 2.95
N THR A 22 -33.33 0.20 4.17
CA THR A 22 -33.87 -1.13 4.42
C THR A 22 -35.22 -1.00 5.11
N VAL A 23 -36.26 -1.67 4.61
CA VAL A 23 -37.57 -1.67 5.25
C VAL A 23 -37.52 -2.52 6.52
N ARG A 24 -37.89 -1.93 7.66
CA ARG A 24 -37.90 -2.56 8.98
C ARG A 24 -39.30 -2.75 9.55
N TYR A 25 -40.28 -2.00 9.06
CA TYR A 25 -41.68 -2.08 9.47
C TYR A 25 -42.59 -1.77 8.30
N ALA A 26 -43.75 -2.44 8.23
CA ALA A 26 -44.82 -2.12 7.30
C ALA A 26 -46.15 -2.26 8.05
N GLY A 27 -46.89 -1.16 8.19
CA GLY A 27 -48.14 -1.15 8.95
C GLY A 27 -48.70 0.24 9.23
N SER A 28 -49.70 0.30 10.10
CA SER A 28 -50.33 1.56 10.52
C SER A 28 -49.54 2.20 11.65
N VAL A 29 -49.43 3.54 11.65
CA VAL A 29 -48.68 4.30 12.65
C VAL A 29 -49.60 5.38 13.25
N PRO A 30 -50.43 5.04 14.26
CA PRO A 30 -51.31 6.01 14.89
C PRO A 30 -50.57 7.26 15.42
N PRO A 31 -51.24 8.44 15.42
CA PRO A 31 -52.61 8.70 14.96
C PRO A 31 -52.74 8.84 13.44
N THR A 32 -51.65 8.70 12.68
CA THR A 32 -51.69 8.89 11.22
C THR A 32 -52.36 7.70 10.52
N THR A 33 -53.15 8.00 9.50
CA THR A 33 -53.91 6.99 8.74
C THR A 33 -53.11 6.42 7.58
N GLY A 34 -53.49 5.21 7.16
CA GLY A 34 -52.92 4.52 6.01
C GLY A 34 -51.65 3.73 6.31
N LEU A 35 -51.16 3.03 5.28
CA LEU A 35 -49.96 2.22 5.36
C LEU A 35 -48.70 3.10 5.38
N TRP A 36 -47.77 2.75 6.25
CA TRP A 36 -46.44 3.35 6.35
C TRP A 36 -45.36 2.27 6.28
N LEU A 37 -44.25 2.64 5.67
CA LEU A 37 -43.02 1.87 5.72
C LEU A 37 -42.08 2.54 6.71
N GLY A 38 -41.75 1.83 7.79
CA GLY A 38 -40.65 2.19 8.66
C GLY A 38 -39.35 1.70 8.00
N VAL A 39 -38.47 2.63 7.67
CA VAL A 39 -37.23 2.35 6.94
C VAL A 39 -36.03 2.80 7.77
N GLU A 40 -34.95 2.05 7.69
CA GLU A 40 -33.65 2.42 8.23
C GLU A 40 -32.74 2.81 7.07
N TRP A 41 -32.29 4.07 7.07
CA TRP A 41 -31.41 4.60 6.03
C TRP A 41 -30.00 4.07 6.20
N ASP A 42 -29.29 3.90 5.08
CA ASP A 42 -27.87 3.60 5.12
C ASP A 42 -27.04 4.79 5.57
N ASN A 43 -27.47 6.00 5.22
CA ASN A 43 -26.96 7.25 5.77
C ASN A 43 -27.80 7.66 7.00
N PRO A 44 -27.28 7.55 8.23
CA PRO A 44 -28.05 7.86 9.44
C PRO A 44 -28.48 9.32 9.56
N GLN A 45 -27.84 10.25 8.83
CA GLN A 45 -28.18 11.67 8.83
C GLN A 45 -29.46 11.98 8.04
N ARG A 46 -29.89 11.08 7.15
CA ARG A 46 -31.14 11.21 6.40
C ARG A 46 -32.37 10.95 7.28
N GLY A 47 -32.22 10.12 8.31
CA GLY A 47 -33.33 9.73 9.16
C GLY A 47 -33.71 10.77 10.20
N LYS A 48 -34.75 10.46 10.97
CA LYS A 48 -35.41 11.37 11.92
C LYS A 48 -35.53 10.81 13.34
N HIS A 49 -35.58 9.49 13.46
CA HIS A 49 -35.89 8.81 14.73
C HIS A 49 -35.29 7.41 14.78
N ASN A 50 -35.31 6.75 15.93
CA ASN A 50 -34.78 5.41 16.13
C ASN A 50 -35.77 4.28 15.72
N GLY A 51 -36.91 4.66 15.13
CA GLY A 51 -38.02 3.77 14.77
C GLY A 51 -39.20 3.82 15.74
N SER A 52 -39.24 4.84 16.61
CA SER A 52 -40.39 5.20 17.42
C SER A 52 -41.18 6.36 16.83
N HIS A 53 -42.47 6.42 17.14
CA HIS A 53 -43.37 7.53 16.84
C HIS A 53 -44.37 7.69 17.99
N GLU A 54 -44.52 8.91 18.53
CA GLU A 54 -45.44 9.21 19.64
C GLU A 54 -45.28 8.26 20.84
N GLY A 55 -44.03 7.98 21.24
CA GLY A 55 -43.72 7.10 22.38
C GLY A 55 -43.86 5.60 22.12
N VAL A 56 -44.36 5.19 20.95
CA VAL A 56 -44.48 3.77 20.56
C VAL A 56 -43.30 3.34 19.70
N GLN A 57 -42.66 2.22 20.04
CA GLN A 57 -41.56 1.63 19.27
C GLN A 57 -42.09 0.64 18.22
N TYR A 58 -41.89 0.91 16.94
CA TYR A 58 -42.34 0.04 15.85
C TYR A 58 -41.21 -0.85 15.30
N PHE A 59 -40.00 -0.30 15.22
CA PHE A 59 -38.79 -1.02 14.81
C PHE A 59 -37.58 -0.38 15.47
N LYS A 60 -36.43 -1.06 15.51
CA LYS A 60 -35.18 -0.49 16.04
C LYS A 60 -34.20 -0.21 14.89
N CYS A 61 -33.48 0.89 15.01
CA CYS A 61 -32.37 1.24 14.10
C CYS A 61 -31.03 1.11 14.83
N GLY A 62 -29.95 0.89 14.09
CA GLY A 62 -28.59 0.94 14.62
C GLY A 62 -28.15 2.33 15.07
N HIS A 63 -28.80 3.39 14.57
CA HIS A 63 -28.53 4.78 14.95
C HIS A 63 -29.79 5.48 15.50
N LEU A 64 -29.60 6.40 16.46
CA LEU A 64 -30.70 7.11 17.13
C LEU A 64 -31.59 7.92 16.19
N THR A 65 -31.02 8.39 15.08
CA THR A 65 -31.74 9.14 14.03
C THR A 65 -31.86 8.34 12.74
N GLY A 66 -31.45 7.07 12.68
CA GLY A 66 -31.30 6.35 11.40
C GLY A 66 -32.60 5.97 10.70
N GLY A 67 -33.75 6.05 11.40
CA GLY A 67 -35.04 5.61 10.91
C GLY A 67 -35.94 6.72 10.39
N SER A 68 -36.87 6.38 9.50
CA SER A 68 -37.97 7.24 9.06
C SER A 68 -39.22 6.44 8.74
N PHE A 69 -40.40 7.06 8.87
CA PHE A 69 -41.62 6.54 8.25
C PHE A 69 -41.85 7.23 6.90
N ILE A 70 -41.97 6.45 5.85
CA ILE A 70 -42.25 6.93 4.48
C ILE A 70 -43.54 6.31 3.94
N ARG A 71 -44.15 7.00 2.98
CA ARG A 71 -45.29 6.45 2.24
C ARG A 71 -44.81 5.44 1.19
N PRO A 72 -45.54 4.32 0.98
CA PRO A 72 -45.16 3.30 -0.01
C PRO A 72 -44.86 3.82 -1.41
N ASN A 73 -45.57 4.85 -1.87
CA ASN A 73 -45.37 5.45 -3.20
C ASN A 73 -44.03 6.18 -3.37
N LYS A 74 -43.29 6.42 -2.29
CA LYS A 74 -41.94 6.99 -2.33
C LYS A 74 -40.84 5.93 -2.34
N ALA A 75 -41.19 4.66 -2.12
CA ALA A 75 -40.24 3.57 -2.09
C ALA A 75 -40.14 2.92 -3.46
N ASP A 76 -38.95 3.00 -4.07
CA ASP A 76 -38.58 2.20 -5.22
C ASP A 76 -37.96 0.88 -4.73
N PHE A 77 -38.58 -0.24 -5.11
CA PHE A 77 -38.13 -1.59 -4.77
C PHE A 77 -37.14 -2.18 -5.78
N GLY A 78 -36.78 -1.40 -6.79
CA GLY A 78 -35.83 -1.79 -7.82
C GLY A 78 -36.44 -2.66 -8.91
N VAL A 79 -35.55 -3.13 -9.77
CA VAL A 79 -35.86 -3.94 -10.96
C VAL A 79 -35.08 -5.25 -10.95
N ASP A 80 -35.47 -6.21 -11.79
CA ASP A 80 -34.64 -7.39 -12.04
C ASP A 80 -33.35 -7.04 -12.81
N PHE A 81 -32.41 -7.96 -12.73
CA PHE A 81 -31.11 -7.85 -13.40
C PHE A 81 -31.23 -7.56 -14.90
N LEU A 82 -32.09 -8.26 -15.65
CA LEU A 82 -32.17 -8.09 -17.10
C LEU A 82 -32.82 -6.77 -17.48
N THR A 83 -33.86 -6.34 -16.77
CA THR A 83 -34.43 -5.01 -16.95
C THR A 83 -33.38 -3.94 -16.72
N ALA A 84 -32.55 -4.05 -15.68
CA ALA A 84 -31.45 -3.11 -15.46
C ALA A 84 -30.41 -3.15 -16.59
N VAL A 85 -30.06 -4.33 -17.11
CA VAL A 85 -29.17 -4.46 -18.27
C VAL A 85 -29.80 -3.79 -19.50
N LYS A 86 -31.05 -4.12 -19.84
CA LYS A 86 -31.73 -3.51 -20.99
C LYS A 86 -31.77 -1.98 -20.87
N ASN A 87 -32.12 -1.46 -19.69
CA ASN A 87 -32.15 -0.02 -19.43
C ASN A 87 -30.77 0.62 -19.63
N ARG A 88 -29.71 -0.01 -19.10
CA ARG A 88 -28.35 0.52 -19.11
C ARG A 88 -27.73 0.52 -20.50
N TYR A 89 -28.03 -0.48 -21.31
CA TYR A 89 -27.46 -0.65 -22.65
C TYR A 89 -28.38 -0.14 -23.77
N GLY A 90 -29.50 0.51 -23.44
CA GLY A 90 -30.42 1.11 -24.42
C GLY A 90 -31.21 0.08 -25.23
N LEU A 91 -31.60 -1.02 -24.59
CA LEU A 91 -32.24 -2.19 -25.22
C LEU A 91 -33.66 -2.39 -24.69
N ASN A 92 -34.34 -1.28 -24.39
CA ASN A 92 -35.69 -1.25 -23.84
C ASN A 92 -36.75 -1.21 -24.93
N ASP A 93 -37.91 -1.81 -24.65
CA ASP A 93 -39.08 -1.76 -25.52
C ASP A 93 -39.64 -0.33 -25.68
N GLU A 94 -39.47 0.54 -24.68
CA GLU A 94 -40.14 1.85 -24.62
C GLU A 94 -39.50 2.97 -25.47
N GLN A 95 -38.21 2.87 -25.80
CA GLN A 95 -37.57 3.86 -26.70
C GLN A 95 -38.01 3.71 -28.15
N ASP A 96 -38.54 2.54 -28.53
CA ASP A 96 -39.06 2.27 -29.86
C ASP A 96 -40.53 2.73 -30.02
N VAL A 97 -41.23 3.12 -28.95
CA VAL A 97 -42.62 3.61 -29.03
C VAL A 97 -42.72 5.04 -29.60
N GLU A 98 -41.65 5.84 -29.51
CA GLU A 98 -41.56 7.07 -30.33
C GLU A 98 -41.37 6.74 -31.82
N CYS A 99 -40.76 5.59 -32.14
CA CYS A 99 -40.66 5.06 -33.50
C CYS A 99 -41.98 4.40 -33.97
N GLU A 100 -42.80 3.84 -33.08
CA GLU A 100 -44.12 3.28 -33.42
C GLU A 100 -45.09 4.34 -33.95
N LYS A 101 -44.95 5.61 -33.55
CA LYS A 101 -45.72 6.72 -34.16
C LYS A 101 -45.22 7.11 -35.55
N GLU A 102 -44.03 6.68 -35.95
CA GLU A 102 -43.45 6.84 -37.28
C GLU A 102 -43.59 5.58 -38.17
N ASN A 103 -44.25 4.51 -37.70
CA ASN A 103 -44.49 3.29 -38.50
C ASN A 103 -45.48 3.48 -39.68
N ALA A 104 -45.96 4.70 -39.91
CA ALA A 104 -46.76 5.10 -41.06
C ALA A 104 -45.95 6.04 -41.98
N LEU A 105 -45.26 5.48 -42.96
CA LEU A 105 -44.59 6.27 -44.00
C LEU A 105 -45.66 6.75 -45.01
N VAL A 106 -45.97 8.05 -45.00
CA VAL A 106 -46.91 8.65 -45.95
C VAL A 106 -46.17 8.99 -47.23
N ILE A 107 -46.29 8.12 -48.24
CA ILE A 107 -45.81 8.41 -49.60
C ILE A 107 -46.99 8.98 -50.40
N GLY A 108 -47.07 10.31 -50.46
CA GLY A 108 -48.17 11.00 -51.16
C GLY A 108 -49.49 10.93 -50.38
N LYS A 109 -50.52 10.26 -50.92
CA LYS A 109 -51.87 10.12 -50.29
C LYS A 109 -52.12 8.74 -49.65
N LYS A 110 -51.13 7.85 -49.63
CA LYS A 110 -51.27 6.49 -49.06
C LYS A 110 -50.34 6.34 -47.87
N THR A 111 -50.89 5.88 -46.76
CA THR A 111 -50.17 5.36 -45.60
C THR A 111 -49.67 3.96 -45.91
N VAL A 112 -48.37 3.74 -45.74
CA VAL A 112 -47.74 2.41 -45.79
C VAL A 112 -47.45 1.98 -44.36
N GLU A 113 -48.08 0.90 -43.90
CA GLU A 113 -47.74 0.24 -42.64
C GLU A 113 -46.49 -0.62 -42.83
N LEU A 114 -45.45 -0.34 -42.03
CA LEU A 114 -44.22 -1.10 -42.03
C LEU A 114 -44.36 -2.37 -41.17
N VAL A 115 -44.86 -3.45 -41.76
CA VAL A 115 -45.00 -4.75 -41.07
C VAL A 115 -43.67 -5.52 -41.12
N GLY A 116 -43.08 -5.83 -39.96
CA GLY A 116 -41.94 -6.76 -39.83
C GLY A 116 -40.60 -6.16 -39.39
N PHE A 117 -40.49 -4.83 -39.24
CA PHE A 117 -39.28 -4.18 -38.70
C PHE A 117 -39.05 -4.49 -37.22
N ASP A 118 -40.12 -4.70 -36.44
CA ASP A 118 -40.02 -5.06 -35.01
C ASP A 118 -39.21 -6.34 -34.80
N SER A 119 -39.41 -7.34 -35.66
CA SER A 119 -38.67 -8.61 -35.61
C SER A 119 -37.17 -8.43 -35.90
N ILE A 120 -36.81 -7.44 -36.72
CA ILE A 120 -35.41 -7.12 -37.07
C ILE A 120 -34.75 -6.37 -35.91
N ILE A 121 -35.46 -5.42 -35.29
CA ILE A 121 -34.99 -4.67 -34.11
C ILE A 121 -34.77 -5.63 -32.94
N GLU A 122 -35.71 -6.54 -32.68
CA GLU A 122 -35.60 -7.55 -31.63
C GLU A 122 -34.44 -8.53 -31.89
N GLN A 123 -34.25 -8.98 -33.14
CA GLN A 123 -33.09 -9.79 -33.51
C GLN A 123 -31.76 -9.05 -33.33
N GLN A 124 -31.68 -7.77 -33.72
CA GLN A 124 -30.48 -6.96 -33.53
C GLN A 124 -30.18 -6.77 -32.04
N ARG A 125 -31.20 -6.53 -31.22
CA ARG A 125 -31.09 -6.43 -29.76
C ARG A 125 -30.57 -7.71 -29.13
N GLN A 126 -31.12 -8.87 -29.50
CA GLN A 126 -30.65 -10.17 -29.03
C GLN A 126 -29.19 -10.42 -29.45
N VAL A 127 -28.78 -10.01 -30.66
CA VAL A 127 -27.39 -10.09 -31.10
C VAL A 127 -26.47 -9.20 -30.27
N GLN A 128 -26.92 -8.01 -29.84
CA GLN A 128 -26.15 -7.14 -28.96
C GLN A 128 -26.01 -7.72 -27.56
N LEU A 129 -27.09 -8.25 -26.97
CA LEU A 129 -27.08 -8.91 -25.64
C LEU A 129 -26.17 -10.14 -25.63
N ASN A 130 -26.19 -10.93 -26.71
CA ASN A 130 -25.31 -12.09 -26.87
C ASN A 130 -23.82 -11.73 -26.93
N LYS A 131 -23.47 -10.49 -27.29
CA LYS A 131 -22.07 -10.03 -27.32
C LYS A 131 -21.55 -9.53 -25.97
N LEU A 132 -22.44 -9.32 -24.99
CA LEU A 132 -22.03 -8.80 -23.68
C LEU A 132 -21.26 -9.87 -22.90
N VAL A 133 -20.02 -9.51 -22.54
CA VAL A 133 -19.12 -10.33 -21.72
C VAL A 133 -18.95 -9.69 -20.33
N ASP A 134 -18.76 -8.38 -20.30
CA ASP A 134 -18.60 -7.58 -19.09
C ASP A 134 -19.81 -6.65 -18.94
N ILE A 135 -20.58 -6.87 -17.87
CA ILE A 135 -21.80 -6.11 -17.60
C ILE A 135 -21.59 -5.23 -16.38
N SER A 136 -21.93 -3.95 -16.48
CA SER A 136 -21.99 -3.04 -15.33
C SER A 136 -23.35 -2.42 -15.21
N VAL A 137 -24.08 -2.82 -14.16
CA VAL A 137 -25.38 -2.28 -13.75
C VAL A 137 -25.25 -1.65 -12.36
N ARG A 138 -24.11 -1.00 -12.11
CA ARG A 138 -23.86 -0.22 -10.90
C ARG A 138 -24.92 0.88 -10.77
N GLU A 139 -25.47 1.06 -9.57
CA GLU A 139 -26.46 2.11 -9.27
C GLU A 139 -27.72 2.05 -10.16
N CYS A 140 -28.11 0.84 -10.60
CA CYS A 140 -29.29 0.62 -11.45
C CYS A 140 -30.48 0.03 -10.68
N ALA A 141 -30.47 0.13 -9.34
CA ALA A 141 -31.51 -0.37 -8.44
C ALA A 141 -31.83 -1.87 -8.63
N VAL A 142 -30.85 -2.71 -8.96
CA VAL A 142 -31.08 -4.16 -9.10
C VAL A 142 -31.43 -4.77 -7.74
N SER A 143 -32.57 -5.46 -7.64
CA SER A 143 -33.03 -6.07 -6.38
C SER A 143 -33.14 -7.59 -6.42
N HIS A 144 -33.28 -8.19 -7.61
CA HIS A 144 -33.39 -9.65 -7.78
C HIS A 144 -33.01 -10.13 -9.19
N ALA A 145 -32.96 -11.45 -9.37
CA ALA A 145 -32.58 -12.08 -10.63
C ALA A 145 -33.64 -12.01 -11.75
N GLY A 146 -34.93 -11.86 -11.41
CA GLY A 146 -36.00 -11.99 -12.39
C GLY A 146 -36.41 -13.46 -12.61
N GLN A 147 -36.89 -13.79 -13.81
CA GLN A 147 -37.35 -15.15 -14.12
C GLN A 147 -36.16 -16.13 -14.23
N LYS A 148 -36.36 -17.36 -13.77
CA LYS A 148 -35.34 -18.41 -13.87
C LYS A 148 -35.00 -18.69 -15.33
N GLU A 149 -33.71 -18.86 -15.60
CA GLU A 149 -33.12 -19.16 -16.93
C GLU A 149 -33.25 -18.03 -17.96
N GLU A 150 -33.79 -16.87 -17.59
CA GLU A 150 -33.92 -15.76 -18.52
C GLU A 150 -32.55 -15.13 -18.81
N ILE A 151 -31.71 -15.00 -17.77
CA ILE A 151 -30.37 -14.41 -17.88
C ILE A 151 -29.49 -15.27 -18.79
N SER A 152 -29.54 -16.59 -18.61
CA SER A 152 -28.73 -17.54 -19.40
C SER A 152 -29.13 -17.55 -20.88
N ARG A 153 -30.43 -17.38 -21.18
CA ARG A 153 -30.93 -17.31 -22.56
C ARG A 153 -30.60 -15.99 -23.24
N THR A 154 -30.70 -14.89 -22.49
CA THR A 154 -30.57 -13.54 -23.03
C THR A 154 -29.11 -13.11 -23.16
N CYS A 155 -28.27 -13.46 -22.19
CA CYS A 155 -26.87 -13.03 -22.11
C CYS A 155 -25.95 -14.24 -21.78
N PRO A 156 -25.78 -15.20 -22.70
CA PRO A 156 -25.07 -16.45 -22.43
C PRO A 156 -23.55 -16.29 -22.21
N ASN A 157 -22.96 -15.18 -22.68
CA ASN A 157 -21.51 -14.98 -22.72
C ASN A 157 -20.93 -14.14 -21.57
N ILE A 158 -21.75 -13.80 -20.58
CA ILE A 158 -21.31 -13.00 -19.43
C ILE A 158 -20.21 -13.73 -18.66
N ARG A 159 -19.14 -13.00 -18.34
CA ARG A 159 -18.01 -13.42 -17.49
C ARG A 159 -17.71 -12.46 -16.36
N SER A 160 -17.99 -11.16 -16.52
CA SER A 160 -17.85 -10.19 -15.44
C SER A 160 -19.17 -9.47 -15.19
N ILE A 161 -19.55 -9.32 -13.93
CA ILE A 161 -20.72 -8.56 -13.52
C ILE A 161 -20.33 -7.57 -12.42
N ASN A 162 -20.58 -6.29 -12.67
CA ASN A 162 -20.58 -5.27 -11.64
C ASN A 162 -22.02 -4.95 -11.23
N LEU A 163 -22.35 -5.36 -10.01
CA LEU A 163 -23.60 -5.15 -9.28
C LEU A 163 -23.42 -4.19 -8.10
N SER A 164 -22.34 -3.42 -8.06
CA SER A 164 -22.06 -2.51 -6.94
C SER A 164 -23.17 -1.46 -6.74
N LYS A 165 -23.40 -1.08 -5.48
CA LYS A 165 -24.36 -0.05 -5.05
C LYS A 165 -25.78 -0.24 -5.62
N ASN A 166 -26.36 -1.41 -5.35
CA ASN A 166 -27.70 -1.81 -5.77
C ASN A 166 -28.60 -2.15 -4.55
N LEU A 167 -29.76 -2.78 -4.82
CA LEU A 167 -30.81 -3.09 -3.85
C LEU A 167 -30.87 -4.60 -3.53
N LEU A 168 -29.77 -5.31 -3.65
CA LEU A 168 -29.70 -6.73 -3.28
C LEU A 168 -29.80 -6.86 -1.75
N PRO A 169 -30.82 -7.57 -1.21
CA PRO A 169 -31.04 -7.64 0.25
C PRO A 169 -30.27 -8.77 0.94
N SER A 170 -29.84 -9.79 0.19
CA SER A 170 -29.20 -10.99 0.74
C SER A 170 -28.28 -11.68 -0.27
N TRP A 171 -27.35 -12.48 0.25
CA TRP A 171 -26.48 -13.34 -0.56
C TRP A 171 -27.26 -14.33 -1.42
N GLU A 172 -28.41 -14.82 -0.96
CA GLU A 172 -29.29 -15.69 -1.75
C GLU A 172 -29.74 -15.02 -3.06
N LYS A 173 -30.04 -13.72 -3.03
CA LYS A 173 -30.41 -12.97 -4.24
C LYS A 173 -29.24 -12.76 -5.20
N VAL A 174 -28.02 -12.68 -4.66
CA VAL A 174 -26.80 -12.71 -5.48
C VAL A 174 -26.67 -14.08 -6.15
N THR A 175 -26.86 -15.17 -5.40
CA THR A 175 -26.77 -16.53 -5.93
C THR A 175 -27.85 -16.80 -6.99
N ASP A 176 -29.06 -16.25 -6.84
CA ASP A 176 -30.14 -16.36 -7.83
C ASP A 176 -29.72 -15.79 -9.21
N ILE A 177 -28.93 -14.71 -9.22
CA ILE A 177 -28.36 -14.11 -10.44
C ILE A 177 -27.20 -14.98 -10.94
N ALA A 178 -26.24 -15.27 -10.06
CA ALA A 178 -25.02 -15.98 -10.40
C ALA A 178 -25.25 -17.40 -10.93
N CYS A 179 -26.23 -18.14 -10.39
CA CYS A 179 -26.63 -19.48 -10.84
C CYS A 179 -26.99 -19.51 -12.33
N GLN A 180 -27.47 -18.40 -12.89
CA GLN A 180 -27.86 -18.31 -14.29
C GLN A 180 -26.69 -17.95 -15.21
N VAL A 181 -25.52 -17.60 -14.67
CA VAL A 181 -24.35 -17.16 -15.41
C VAL A 181 -23.24 -18.21 -15.31
N GLN A 182 -23.25 -19.16 -16.25
CA GLN A 182 -22.41 -20.37 -16.19
C GLN A 182 -20.90 -20.10 -16.24
N ASN A 183 -20.48 -18.95 -16.77
CA ASN A 183 -19.08 -18.59 -16.98
C ASN A 183 -18.64 -17.37 -16.16
N LEU A 184 -19.29 -17.09 -15.03
CA LEU A 184 -18.94 -15.95 -14.18
C LEU A 184 -17.53 -16.12 -13.58
N GLU A 185 -16.62 -15.25 -14.00
CA GLU A 185 -15.21 -15.17 -13.58
C GLU A 185 -14.96 -13.99 -12.62
N SER A 186 -15.73 -12.91 -12.74
CA SER A 186 -15.57 -11.69 -11.93
C SER A 186 -16.93 -11.17 -11.45
N LEU A 187 -17.03 -10.84 -10.17
CA LEU A 187 -18.25 -10.30 -9.57
C LEU A 187 -17.89 -9.16 -8.60
N ASP A 188 -18.48 -8.00 -8.81
CA ASP A 188 -18.36 -6.85 -7.92
C ASP A 188 -19.72 -6.56 -7.28
N LEU A 189 -19.78 -6.68 -5.95
CA LEU A 189 -20.96 -6.42 -5.12
C LEU A 189 -20.71 -5.29 -4.14
N SER A 190 -19.65 -4.50 -4.33
CA SER A 190 -19.25 -3.45 -3.42
C SER A 190 -20.41 -2.48 -3.14
N GLU A 191 -20.47 -1.90 -1.94
CA GLU A 191 -21.48 -0.92 -1.54
C GLU A 191 -22.94 -1.44 -1.54
N ASN A 192 -23.15 -2.76 -1.49
CA ASN A 192 -24.45 -3.37 -1.22
C ASN A 192 -24.57 -3.77 0.26
N LYS A 193 -25.65 -3.37 0.91
CA LYS A 193 -25.99 -3.82 2.28
C LYS A 193 -26.81 -5.10 2.22
N MET A 194 -26.14 -6.24 2.35
CA MET A 194 -26.72 -7.57 2.19
C MET A 194 -26.62 -8.37 3.48
N ARG A 195 -27.60 -9.26 3.70
CA ARG A 195 -27.48 -10.32 4.70
C ARG A 195 -26.73 -11.52 4.14
N PHE A 196 -25.65 -11.91 4.81
CA PHE A 196 -24.92 -13.14 4.50
C PHE A 196 -25.58 -14.34 5.19
N PRO A 197 -25.34 -15.58 4.69
CA PRO A 197 -25.87 -16.79 5.29
C PRO A 197 -25.33 -16.96 6.72
N SER A 198 -26.13 -17.55 7.60
CA SER A 198 -25.70 -17.91 8.98
C SER A 198 -25.35 -19.39 9.13
N ASP A 199 -25.59 -20.21 8.11
CA ASP A 199 -25.27 -21.63 8.11
C ASP A 199 -24.68 -22.08 6.75
N SER A 200 -23.78 -23.04 6.81
CA SER A 200 -23.04 -23.63 5.69
C SER A 200 -23.91 -24.50 4.78
N ALA A 201 -25.03 -25.01 5.30
CA ALA A 201 -25.91 -25.95 4.59
C ALA A 201 -26.53 -25.39 3.29
N SER A 202 -26.66 -24.06 3.18
CA SER A 202 -27.24 -23.40 2.00
C SER A 202 -26.22 -23.07 0.90
N ILE A 203 -24.93 -23.35 1.11
CA ILE A 203 -23.86 -22.91 0.20
C ILE A 203 -23.54 -24.03 -0.77
N THR A 204 -24.21 -23.97 -1.92
CA THR A 204 -23.90 -24.80 -3.08
C THR A 204 -22.61 -24.28 -3.75
N CYS A 205 -21.80 -25.17 -4.34
CA CYS A 205 -20.63 -24.83 -5.17
C CYS A 205 -21.08 -24.13 -6.47
N THR A 206 -21.62 -22.93 -6.33
CA THR A 206 -22.40 -22.20 -7.34
C THR A 206 -21.50 -21.38 -8.25
N LEU A 207 -20.41 -20.85 -7.71
CA LEU A 207 -19.51 -19.90 -8.37
C LEU A 207 -18.16 -20.56 -8.69
N ARG A 208 -18.19 -21.74 -9.33
CA ARG A 208 -16.99 -22.59 -9.53
C ARG A 208 -15.89 -21.95 -10.37
N LYS A 209 -16.25 -21.03 -11.25
CA LYS A 209 -15.30 -20.33 -12.15
C LYS A 209 -14.95 -18.93 -11.66
N LEU A 210 -15.49 -18.50 -10.52
CA LEU A 210 -15.24 -17.16 -10.00
C LEU A 210 -13.79 -17.05 -9.54
N ARG A 211 -13.07 -16.09 -10.12
CA ARG A 211 -11.67 -15.77 -9.85
C ARG A 211 -11.51 -14.45 -9.12
N VAL A 212 -12.42 -13.50 -9.32
CA VAL A 212 -12.38 -12.18 -8.70
C VAL A 212 -13.70 -11.89 -8.00
N LEU A 213 -13.66 -11.59 -6.69
CA LEU A 213 -14.81 -11.05 -5.97
C LEU A 213 -14.45 -9.76 -5.24
N ALA A 214 -15.26 -8.73 -5.44
CA ALA A 214 -15.23 -7.52 -4.64
C ALA A 214 -16.47 -7.42 -3.74
N LEU A 215 -16.23 -7.28 -2.43
CA LEU A 215 -17.21 -7.08 -1.37
C LEU A 215 -16.85 -5.83 -0.56
N ASN A 216 -16.34 -4.78 -1.19
CA ASN A 216 -15.94 -3.58 -0.46
C ASN A 216 -17.17 -2.87 0.10
N ARG A 217 -17.14 -2.36 1.34
CA ARG A 217 -18.27 -1.61 1.94
C ARG A 217 -19.60 -2.36 1.93
N THR A 218 -19.59 -3.68 2.11
CA THR A 218 -20.82 -4.48 2.26
C THR A 218 -21.18 -4.75 3.72
N GLY A 219 -20.25 -4.47 4.65
CA GLY A 219 -20.37 -4.81 6.07
C GLY A 219 -20.16 -6.30 6.35
N VAL A 220 -19.50 -7.02 5.44
CA VAL A 220 -19.24 -8.46 5.60
C VAL A 220 -18.14 -8.69 6.64
N THR A 221 -18.36 -9.65 7.53
CA THR A 221 -17.36 -10.08 8.50
C THR A 221 -16.45 -11.16 7.91
N TRP A 222 -15.25 -11.33 8.49
CA TRP A 222 -14.35 -12.39 8.05
C TRP A 222 -14.96 -13.80 8.23
N ALA A 223 -15.70 -14.03 9.32
CA ALA A 223 -16.40 -15.29 9.56
C ALA A 223 -17.42 -15.60 8.46
N GLU A 224 -18.19 -14.61 8.01
CA GLU A 224 -19.13 -14.76 6.89
C GLU A 224 -18.41 -15.04 5.56
N VAL A 225 -17.25 -14.41 5.32
CA VAL A 225 -16.40 -14.72 4.16
C VAL A 225 -15.97 -16.18 4.19
N LEU A 226 -15.44 -16.67 5.32
CA LEU A 226 -15.02 -18.06 5.48
C LEU A 226 -16.18 -19.04 5.33
N LEU A 227 -17.35 -18.69 5.87
CA LEU A 227 -18.57 -19.48 5.73
C LEU A 227 -18.97 -19.61 4.26
N CYS A 228 -18.93 -18.49 3.51
CA CYS A 228 -19.22 -18.46 2.09
C CYS A 228 -18.16 -19.16 1.24
N ALA A 229 -16.89 -19.17 1.67
CA ALA A 229 -15.69 -19.62 0.95
C ALA A 229 -15.81 -20.95 0.15
N PRO A 230 -16.56 -21.97 0.60
CA PRO A 230 -16.79 -23.19 -0.20
C PRO A 230 -17.54 -22.97 -1.53
N GLY A 231 -18.32 -21.90 -1.68
CA GLY A 231 -19.09 -21.60 -2.89
C GLY A 231 -18.27 -21.16 -4.12
N TRP A 232 -17.01 -20.82 -3.94
CA TRP A 232 -16.10 -20.09 -4.84
C TRP A 232 -14.68 -20.71 -4.74
N PRO A 233 -14.55 -22.01 -5.06
CA PRO A 233 -13.32 -22.78 -4.84
C PRO A 233 -12.12 -22.33 -5.69
N ALA A 234 -12.35 -21.59 -6.78
CA ALA A 234 -11.32 -21.13 -7.70
C ALA A 234 -10.90 -19.66 -7.50
N LEU A 235 -11.32 -19.03 -6.38
CA LEU A 235 -11.08 -17.60 -6.15
C LEU A 235 -9.59 -17.25 -6.06
N GLU A 236 -9.17 -16.27 -6.86
CA GLU A 236 -7.79 -15.78 -6.90
C GLU A 236 -7.66 -14.38 -6.27
N GLU A 237 -8.68 -13.53 -6.37
CA GLU A 237 -8.64 -12.15 -5.89
C GLU A 237 -9.87 -11.83 -5.04
N LEU A 238 -9.63 -11.32 -3.84
CA LEU A 238 -10.67 -10.99 -2.86
C LEU A 238 -10.45 -9.57 -2.32
N TYR A 239 -11.44 -8.71 -2.56
CA TYR A 239 -11.45 -7.34 -2.07
C TYR A 239 -12.49 -7.16 -0.97
N LEU A 240 -12.03 -6.77 0.22
CA LEU A 240 -12.82 -6.61 1.44
C LEU A 240 -12.63 -5.24 2.07
N ALA A 241 -12.29 -4.22 1.29
CA ALA A 241 -11.98 -2.90 1.80
C ALA A 241 -13.18 -2.25 2.49
N SER A 242 -12.94 -1.57 3.62
CA SER A 242 -13.95 -0.79 4.35
C SER A 242 -15.16 -1.61 4.81
N ASN A 243 -14.94 -2.76 5.46
CA ASN A 243 -16.00 -3.63 6.01
C ASN A 243 -16.00 -3.72 7.54
N ASP A 244 -15.17 -2.92 8.23
CA ASP A 244 -15.00 -2.98 9.68
C ASP A 244 -14.57 -4.37 10.20
N ILE A 245 -13.79 -5.11 9.41
CA ILE A 245 -13.25 -6.41 9.79
C ILE A 245 -12.18 -6.21 10.88
N THR A 246 -12.43 -6.76 12.07
CA THR A 246 -11.55 -6.59 13.25
C THR A 246 -10.89 -7.87 13.73
N VAL A 247 -11.44 -9.03 13.35
CA VAL A 247 -10.95 -10.35 13.78
C VAL A 247 -10.80 -11.22 12.55
N LEU A 248 -9.58 -11.74 12.38
CA LEU A 248 -9.28 -12.77 11.40
C LEU A 248 -9.38 -14.14 12.06
N GLU A 249 -9.73 -15.14 11.26
CA GLU A 249 -9.74 -16.55 11.60
C GLU A 249 -8.96 -17.31 10.53
N ARG A 250 -8.42 -18.47 10.89
CA ARG A 250 -7.63 -19.26 9.93
C ARG A 250 -8.54 -19.81 8.81
N PRO A 251 -8.23 -19.58 7.54
CA PRO A 251 -8.98 -20.14 6.42
C PRO A 251 -8.62 -21.63 6.23
N ILE A 252 -9.22 -22.51 7.04
CA ILE A 252 -8.96 -23.96 6.98
C ILE A 252 -9.64 -24.55 5.75
N ASN A 253 -8.86 -25.12 4.82
CA ASN A 253 -9.33 -25.76 3.58
C ASN A 253 -10.16 -24.87 2.64
N VAL A 254 -10.20 -23.56 2.88
CA VAL A 254 -10.89 -22.58 2.05
C VAL A 254 -9.92 -21.52 1.55
N LEU A 255 -10.26 -20.82 0.47
CA LEU A 255 -9.41 -19.76 -0.12
C LEU A 255 -7.98 -20.22 -0.50
N GLN A 256 -7.78 -21.51 -0.76
CA GLN A 256 -6.45 -22.10 -1.02
C GLN A 256 -5.83 -21.65 -2.36
N THR A 257 -6.66 -21.11 -3.25
CA THR A 257 -6.31 -20.57 -4.57
C THR A 257 -6.00 -19.08 -4.55
N LEU A 258 -6.26 -18.40 -3.41
CA LEU A 258 -6.19 -16.94 -3.29
C LEU A 258 -4.77 -16.42 -3.48
N LYS A 259 -4.62 -15.47 -4.40
CA LYS A 259 -3.38 -14.78 -4.75
C LYS A 259 -3.36 -13.33 -4.28
N LEU A 260 -4.51 -12.66 -4.26
CA LEU A 260 -4.64 -11.28 -3.80
C LEU A 260 -5.70 -11.18 -2.72
N LEU A 261 -5.33 -10.55 -1.61
CA LEU A 261 -6.25 -10.21 -0.52
C LEU A 261 -6.11 -8.72 -0.19
N ASP A 262 -7.21 -7.98 -0.34
CA ASP A 262 -7.31 -6.58 0.08
C ASP A 262 -8.19 -6.46 1.32
N LEU A 263 -7.57 -6.07 2.43
CA LEU A 263 -8.18 -5.78 3.72
C LEU A 263 -8.05 -4.30 4.08
N SER A 264 -7.79 -3.42 3.12
CA SER A 264 -7.59 -1.99 3.39
C SER A 264 -8.79 -1.36 4.09
N ASN A 265 -8.54 -0.33 4.90
CA ASN A 265 -9.59 0.38 5.63
C ASN A 265 -10.42 -0.52 6.57
N ASN A 266 -9.84 -1.60 7.09
CA ASN A 266 -10.42 -2.42 8.16
C ASN A 266 -9.55 -2.30 9.41
N GLN A 267 -10.13 -2.01 10.57
CA GLN A 267 -9.36 -1.82 11.80
C GLN A 267 -8.85 -3.16 12.33
N LEU A 268 -7.58 -3.47 12.11
CA LEU A 268 -6.96 -4.66 12.69
C LEU A 268 -6.55 -4.37 14.13
N ILE A 269 -6.93 -5.26 15.06
CA ILE A 269 -6.66 -5.09 16.49
C ILE A 269 -5.16 -5.18 16.79
N ASP A 270 -4.44 -6.09 16.11
CA ASP A 270 -3.00 -6.27 16.25
C ASP A 270 -2.41 -7.04 15.04
N GLY A 271 -1.12 -6.83 14.75
CA GLY A 271 -0.38 -7.48 13.67
C GLY A 271 -0.26 -9.00 13.84
N SER A 272 -0.44 -9.53 15.06
CA SER A 272 -0.52 -10.97 15.31
C SER A 272 -1.67 -11.65 14.56
N GLN A 273 -2.76 -10.93 14.26
CA GLN A 273 -3.86 -11.48 13.48
C GLN A 273 -3.46 -11.88 12.05
N LEU A 274 -2.44 -11.23 11.48
CA LEU A 274 -1.92 -11.60 10.16
C LEU A 274 -1.34 -13.02 10.15
N GLN A 275 -0.92 -13.54 11.32
CA GLN A 275 -0.46 -14.91 11.46
C GLN A 275 -1.55 -15.94 11.15
N LEU A 276 -2.83 -15.58 11.30
CA LEU A 276 -3.97 -16.46 11.05
C LEU A 276 -4.18 -16.71 9.55
N ILE A 277 -3.89 -15.72 8.71
CA ILE A 277 -3.98 -15.81 7.25
C ILE A 277 -2.63 -16.12 6.58
N ALA A 278 -1.55 -16.15 7.36
CA ALA A 278 -0.20 -16.39 6.87
C ALA A 278 0.02 -17.73 6.16
N TYR A 279 -0.86 -18.70 6.41
CA TYR A 279 -0.77 -20.04 5.83
C TYR A 279 -1.53 -20.18 4.50
N LEU A 280 -2.06 -19.08 3.94
CA LEU A 280 -2.59 -19.08 2.58
C LEU A 280 -1.46 -19.42 1.61
N PRO A 281 -1.49 -20.61 0.95
CA PRO A 281 -0.31 -21.16 0.29
C PRO A 281 0.06 -20.44 -1.00
N ARG A 282 -0.89 -19.70 -1.59
CA ARG A 282 -0.76 -19.04 -2.89
C ARG A 282 -0.84 -17.52 -2.82
N LEU A 283 -0.89 -16.93 -1.62
CA LEU A 283 -1.05 -15.48 -1.48
C LEU A 283 0.22 -14.77 -1.97
N GLU A 284 0.09 -14.01 -3.05
CA GLU A 284 1.15 -13.24 -3.70
C GLU A 284 1.09 -11.76 -3.34
N GLN A 285 -0.10 -11.23 -3.07
CA GLN A 285 -0.34 -9.83 -2.77
C GLN A 285 -1.27 -9.66 -1.57
N LEU A 286 -0.82 -8.87 -0.60
CA LEU A 286 -1.59 -8.48 0.57
C LEU A 286 -1.64 -6.95 0.65
N ILE A 287 -2.85 -6.40 0.68
CA ILE A 287 -3.10 -4.97 0.88
C ILE A 287 -3.75 -4.80 2.24
N ILE A 288 -3.07 -4.10 3.14
CA ILE A 288 -3.51 -3.79 4.50
C ILE A 288 -3.30 -2.29 4.79
N SER A 289 -3.50 -1.46 3.77
CA SER A 289 -3.40 0.00 3.90
C SER A 289 -4.53 0.57 4.76
N ASN A 290 -4.24 1.55 5.60
CA ASN A 290 -5.20 2.15 6.54
C ASN A 290 -5.92 1.12 7.43
N THR A 291 -5.17 0.19 8.01
CA THR A 291 -5.71 -0.82 8.95
C THR A 291 -5.38 -0.53 10.41
N GLY A 292 -4.53 0.48 10.66
CA GLY A 292 -4.09 0.88 11.99
C GLY A 292 -2.95 0.03 12.56
N ILE A 293 -2.39 -0.89 11.77
CA ILE A 293 -1.27 -1.74 12.20
C ILE A 293 -0.05 -0.90 12.57
N SER A 294 0.64 -1.28 13.64
CA SER A 294 1.83 -0.58 14.16
C SER A 294 3.06 -1.50 14.26
N SER A 295 2.83 -2.80 14.49
CA SER A 295 3.85 -3.83 14.61
C SER A 295 3.44 -5.08 13.81
N ILE A 296 4.42 -5.88 13.42
CA ILE A 296 4.24 -7.23 12.87
C ILE A 296 5.34 -8.10 13.47
N HIS A 297 5.06 -9.40 13.69
CA HIS A 297 6.04 -10.31 14.23
C HIS A 297 5.87 -11.73 13.68
N PHE A 298 6.99 -12.36 13.34
CA PHE A 298 7.11 -13.76 12.92
C PHE A 298 7.97 -14.51 13.95
N PRO A 299 7.36 -15.05 15.02
CA PRO A 299 8.09 -15.61 16.17
C PRO A 299 8.76 -16.96 15.91
N GLU A 300 8.40 -17.65 14.82
CA GLU A 300 8.93 -18.99 14.51
C GLU A 300 10.43 -18.99 14.14
N VAL A 301 11.00 -17.82 13.82
CA VAL A 301 12.38 -17.69 13.39
C VAL A 301 13.08 -16.52 14.06
N GLY A 302 14.36 -16.70 14.38
CA GLY A 302 15.24 -15.67 14.92
C GLY A 302 15.64 -14.61 13.88
N PHE A 303 16.50 -13.69 14.30
CA PHE A 303 17.00 -12.59 13.46
C PHE A 303 17.79 -13.13 12.26
N GLY A 304 17.60 -12.52 11.09
CA GLY A 304 18.31 -12.88 9.86
C GLY A 304 17.84 -14.19 9.19
N CYS A 305 16.91 -14.93 9.81
CA CYS A 305 16.30 -16.14 9.25
C CYS A 305 15.05 -15.81 8.42
N LYS A 306 14.64 -16.74 7.54
CA LYS A 306 13.42 -16.60 6.73
C LYS A 306 12.27 -17.44 7.28
N THR A 307 11.08 -16.84 7.35
CA THR A 307 9.85 -17.48 7.83
C THR A 307 9.19 -18.34 6.74
N LYS A 308 8.48 -19.41 7.12
CA LYS A 308 7.59 -20.20 6.26
C LYS A 308 6.20 -19.58 6.12
N MET A 309 5.90 -18.57 6.95
CA MET A 309 4.69 -17.78 6.87
C MET A 309 4.70 -16.97 5.57
N PHE A 310 3.54 -16.89 4.90
CA PHE A 310 3.37 -16.19 3.62
C PHE A 310 4.39 -16.66 2.55
N PRO A 311 4.38 -17.96 2.18
CA PRO A 311 5.46 -18.57 1.40
C PRO A 311 5.69 -17.92 0.03
N LEU A 312 4.63 -17.39 -0.58
CA LEU A 312 4.67 -16.79 -1.94
C LEU A 312 4.39 -15.28 -1.95
N LEU A 313 4.35 -14.61 -0.80
CA LEU A 313 3.99 -13.18 -0.73
C LEU A 313 5.08 -12.32 -1.37
N GLN A 314 4.72 -11.67 -2.47
CA GLN A 314 5.60 -10.84 -3.29
C GLN A 314 5.32 -9.35 -3.12
N ARG A 315 4.07 -8.96 -2.86
CA ARG A 315 3.65 -7.56 -2.81
C ARG A 315 2.91 -7.29 -1.50
N LEU A 316 3.42 -6.35 -0.71
CA LEU A 316 2.80 -5.90 0.53
C LEU A 316 2.54 -4.40 0.45
N ALA A 317 1.29 -4.00 0.68
CA ALA A 317 0.92 -2.60 0.84
C ALA A 317 0.45 -2.35 2.28
N VAL A 318 1.16 -1.47 2.97
CA VAL A 318 0.94 -1.06 4.37
C VAL A 318 0.87 0.47 4.47
N ASP A 319 0.42 1.14 3.41
CA ASP A 319 0.27 2.59 3.40
C ASP A 319 -0.70 3.08 4.48
N ASP A 320 -0.54 4.32 4.94
CA ASP A 320 -1.50 4.99 5.84
C ASP A 320 -1.74 4.25 7.16
N ASN A 321 -0.69 3.65 7.73
CA ASN A 321 -0.75 2.90 8.99
C ASN A 321 -0.03 3.63 10.14
N LYS A 322 0.05 2.99 11.31
CA LYS A 322 0.66 3.54 12.52
C LYS A 322 2.07 3.01 12.76
N ILE A 323 2.79 2.67 11.69
CA ILE A 323 4.14 2.10 11.77
C ILE A 323 5.12 3.20 12.15
N SER A 324 5.64 3.16 13.37
CA SER A 324 6.61 4.12 13.90
C SER A 324 7.99 3.54 14.19
N GLN A 325 8.10 2.21 14.27
CA GLN A 325 9.32 1.51 14.69
C GLN A 325 9.95 0.72 13.55
N TRP A 326 11.28 0.72 13.48
CA TRP A 326 12.05 -0.05 12.50
C TRP A 326 11.93 -1.57 12.68
N SER A 327 11.50 -2.04 13.85
CA SER A 327 11.21 -3.46 14.10
C SER A 327 10.19 -4.02 13.11
N PHE A 328 9.21 -3.21 12.68
CA PHE A 328 8.26 -3.61 11.63
C PHE A 328 8.98 -3.96 10.33
N ILE A 329 9.85 -3.06 9.85
CA ILE A 329 10.63 -3.26 8.61
C ILE A 329 11.60 -4.43 8.73
N ASN A 330 12.23 -4.58 9.89
CA ASN A 330 13.15 -5.68 10.18
C ASN A 330 12.45 -7.05 10.05
N GLU A 331 11.21 -7.16 10.52
CA GLU A 331 10.43 -8.40 10.43
C GLU A 331 10.01 -8.72 8.98
N LEU A 332 9.83 -7.72 8.12
CA LEU A 332 9.52 -7.95 6.70
C LEU A 332 10.65 -8.64 5.95
N ASP A 333 11.91 -8.50 6.38
CA ASP A 333 13.01 -9.24 5.75
C ASP A 333 12.83 -10.76 5.92
N LYS A 334 12.16 -11.23 6.96
CA LYS A 334 11.91 -12.67 7.17
C LYS A 334 11.08 -13.27 6.02
N LEU A 335 10.28 -12.50 5.31
CA LEU A 335 9.45 -12.97 4.20
C LEU A 335 10.30 -13.37 2.98
N GLN A 336 10.21 -14.64 2.57
CA GLN A 336 11.10 -15.22 1.55
C GLN A 336 11.01 -14.54 0.18
N CYS A 337 9.79 -14.18 -0.25
CA CYS A 337 9.51 -13.78 -1.62
C CYS A 337 9.17 -12.29 -1.79
N LEU A 338 9.27 -11.47 -0.74
CA LEU A 338 8.82 -10.08 -0.77
C LEU A 338 9.65 -9.23 -1.75
N GLN A 339 9.01 -8.76 -2.83
CA GLN A 339 9.66 -8.00 -3.90
C GLN A 339 9.16 -6.55 -4.01
N SER A 340 7.93 -6.26 -3.60
CA SER A 340 7.35 -4.92 -3.65
C SER A 340 6.77 -4.53 -2.29
N LEU A 341 7.16 -3.36 -1.79
CA LEU A 341 6.65 -2.80 -0.54
C LEU A 341 6.11 -1.40 -0.80
N HIS A 342 4.86 -1.16 -0.41
CA HIS A 342 4.32 0.19 -0.27
C HIS A 342 4.11 0.47 1.22
N CYS A 343 4.70 1.55 1.72
CA CYS A 343 4.66 1.92 3.13
C CYS A 343 4.61 3.44 3.32
N GLN A 344 3.95 4.14 2.41
CA GLN A 344 3.80 5.60 2.47
C GLN A 344 2.93 6.01 3.66
N ASN A 345 3.02 7.29 4.04
CA ASN A 345 2.18 7.88 5.09
C ASN A 345 2.19 7.13 6.43
N ASN A 346 3.35 6.61 6.82
CA ASN A 346 3.59 6.02 8.12
C ASN A 346 4.49 6.93 8.97
N PRO A 347 4.30 7.02 10.31
CA PRO A 347 5.16 7.81 11.19
C PRO A 347 6.67 7.55 11.02
N LEU A 348 7.05 6.31 10.69
CA LEU A 348 8.43 5.91 10.40
C LEU A 348 9.09 6.77 9.32
N ILE A 349 8.33 7.19 8.30
CA ILE A 349 8.84 7.98 7.17
C ILE A 349 9.29 9.39 7.61
N GLY A 350 8.75 9.91 8.71
CA GLY A 350 9.13 11.20 9.27
C GLY A 350 10.23 11.16 10.33
N THR A 351 10.84 9.99 10.59
CA THR A 351 11.88 9.84 11.63
C THR A 351 13.20 10.52 11.26
N GLU A 352 13.52 10.55 9.96
CA GLU A 352 14.73 11.19 9.44
C GLU A 352 14.38 12.52 8.77
N LYS A 353 15.33 13.47 8.80
CA LYS A 353 15.18 14.76 8.13
C LYS A 353 15.14 14.64 6.60
N ASN A 354 15.85 13.64 6.07
CA ASN A 354 15.93 13.36 4.64
C ASN A 354 15.12 12.09 4.30
N PRO A 355 14.04 12.18 3.52
CA PRO A 355 13.27 11.02 3.07
C PRO A 355 14.11 9.97 2.33
N GLU A 356 15.18 10.40 1.65
CA GLU A 356 16.08 9.48 0.94
C GLU A 356 16.85 8.57 1.91
N THR A 357 17.20 9.08 3.09
CA THR A 357 17.84 8.27 4.14
C THR A 357 16.91 7.16 4.60
N VAL A 358 15.62 7.44 4.80
CA VAL A 358 14.62 6.40 5.16
C VAL A 358 14.53 5.36 4.05
N ARG A 359 14.49 5.79 2.78
CA ARG A 359 14.46 4.89 1.63
C ARG A 359 15.67 3.95 1.63
N GLN A 360 16.87 4.50 1.77
CA GLN A 360 18.12 3.74 1.84
C GLN A 360 18.11 2.73 3.00
N LEU A 361 17.65 3.14 4.18
CA LEU A 361 17.52 2.24 5.34
C LEU A 361 16.56 1.08 5.09
N ILE A 362 15.40 1.31 4.47
CA ILE A 362 14.46 0.23 4.11
C ILE A 362 15.11 -0.73 3.10
N ILE A 363 15.78 -0.20 2.08
CA ILE A 363 16.48 -1.00 1.05
C ILE A 363 17.57 -1.88 1.69
N ALA A 364 18.35 -1.31 2.62
CA ALA A 364 19.39 -2.02 3.33
C ALA A 364 18.82 -3.05 4.33
N LYS A 365 17.66 -2.79 4.93
CA LYS A 365 17.01 -3.70 5.89
C LYS A 365 16.23 -4.85 5.25
N ILE A 366 15.77 -4.72 4.00
CA ILE A 366 15.05 -5.78 3.27
C ILE A 366 15.82 -6.19 2.00
N GLY A 367 16.43 -7.38 2.03
CA GLY A 367 17.41 -7.81 1.01
C GLY A 367 16.83 -8.16 -0.35
N GLN A 368 15.63 -8.71 -0.36
CA GLN A 368 14.95 -9.22 -1.57
C GLN A 368 14.10 -8.17 -2.30
N LEU A 369 13.99 -6.95 -1.75
CA LEU A 369 13.11 -5.91 -2.27
C LEU A 369 13.58 -5.38 -3.64
N LYS A 370 12.66 -5.27 -4.60
CA LYS A 370 12.90 -4.75 -5.95
C LYS A 370 12.17 -3.44 -6.24
N VAL A 371 11.03 -3.22 -5.58
CA VAL A 371 10.21 -2.01 -5.73
C VAL A 371 9.83 -1.50 -4.35
N LEU A 372 10.03 -0.21 -4.11
CA LEU A 372 9.65 0.47 -2.88
C LEU A 372 8.87 1.74 -3.22
N ASN A 373 7.64 1.84 -2.72
CA ASN A 373 6.71 2.95 -2.96
C ASN A 373 6.57 3.27 -4.46
N LYS A 374 6.30 2.24 -5.27
CA LYS A 374 6.20 2.30 -6.74
C LYS A 374 7.48 2.69 -7.49
N SER A 375 8.61 2.90 -6.79
CA SER A 375 9.91 3.16 -7.42
C SER A 375 10.76 1.89 -7.44
N GLN A 376 11.30 1.56 -8.61
CA GLN A 376 12.27 0.48 -8.77
C GLN A 376 13.53 0.77 -7.94
N ILE A 377 14.14 -0.29 -7.40
CA ILE A 377 15.43 -0.24 -6.72
C ILE A 377 16.49 -0.75 -7.69
N PHE A 378 17.44 0.09 -8.05
CA PHE A 378 18.53 -0.30 -8.94
C PHE A 378 19.67 -1.00 -8.16
N PRO A 379 20.47 -1.88 -8.81
CA PRO A 379 21.58 -2.55 -8.15
C PRO A 379 22.60 -1.61 -7.50
N ASP A 380 22.90 -0.47 -8.14
CA ASP A 380 23.85 0.52 -7.62
C ASP A 380 23.28 1.27 -6.41
N GLU A 381 21.99 1.64 -6.45
CA GLU A 381 21.27 2.23 -5.32
C GLU A 381 21.27 1.27 -4.13
N ARG A 382 20.97 -0.02 -4.35
CA ARG A 382 21.02 -1.05 -3.31
C ARG A 382 22.41 -1.20 -2.71
N LYS A 383 23.44 -1.25 -3.56
CA LYS A 383 24.83 -1.35 -3.11
C LYS A 383 25.23 -0.15 -2.25
N GLY A 384 24.89 1.07 -2.70
CA GLY A 384 25.11 2.30 -1.95
C GLY A 384 24.41 2.28 -0.59
N ALA A 385 23.11 1.99 -0.59
CA ALA A 385 22.31 1.90 0.63
C ALA A 385 22.85 0.87 1.64
N GLU A 386 23.26 -0.31 1.18
CA GLU A 386 23.84 -1.35 2.05
C GLU A 386 25.21 -0.93 2.64
N LEU A 387 26.06 -0.24 1.87
CA LEU A 387 27.34 0.28 2.35
C LEU A 387 27.18 1.43 3.34
N ASP A 388 26.27 2.36 3.05
CA ASP A 388 25.95 3.49 3.93
C ASP A 388 25.35 2.98 5.24
N TYR A 389 24.44 2.00 5.19
CA TYR A 389 23.89 1.33 6.37
C TYR A 389 24.99 0.66 7.21
N ARG A 390 25.93 -0.05 6.56
CA ARG A 390 27.08 -0.66 7.26
C ARG A 390 27.90 0.42 7.98
N LYS A 391 28.24 1.50 7.29
CA LYS A 391 29.03 2.60 7.87
C LYS A 391 28.29 3.31 9.00
N MET A 392 27.00 3.56 8.84
CA MET A 392 26.16 4.27 9.80
C MET A 392 26.11 3.56 11.15
N PHE A 393 25.93 2.23 11.16
CA PHE A 393 25.80 1.45 12.40
C PHE A 393 27.09 0.68 12.78
N GLY A 394 28.24 1.04 12.22
CA GLY A 394 29.49 0.31 12.46
C GLY A 394 30.05 0.47 13.88
N ASN A 395 29.93 1.66 14.47
CA ASN A 395 30.35 1.87 15.86
C ASN A 395 29.45 1.09 16.84
N ASP A 396 28.15 1.06 16.55
CA ASP A 396 27.16 0.30 17.33
C ASP A 396 27.42 -1.20 17.23
N TRP A 397 27.79 -1.69 16.04
CA TRP A 397 28.20 -3.08 15.82
C TRP A 397 29.41 -3.48 16.66
N ILE A 398 30.48 -2.66 16.66
CA ILE A 398 31.69 -2.93 17.44
C ILE A 398 31.37 -2.92 18.94
N THR A 399 30.59 -1.92 19.37
CA THR A 399 30.17 -1.77 20.78
C THR A 399 29.30 -2.93 21.23
N ALA A 400 28.47 -3.48 20.33
CA ALA A 400 27.65 -4.65 20.58
C ALA A 400 28.44 -5.97 20.65
N GLY A 401 29.76 -5.97 20.41
CA GLY A 401 30.60 -7.18 20.40
C GLY A 401 30.82 -7.77 19.00
N GLY A 402 30.48 -7.03 17.95
CA GLY A 402 30.75 -7.39 16.56
C GLY A 402 32.24 -7.31 16.22
N ASN A 403 32.72 -8.25 15.40
CA ASN A 403 34.14 -8.31 15.03
C ASN A 403 34.35 -8.83 13.60
N GLN A 404 35.45 -8.43 12.95
CA GLN A 404 35.88 -9.01 11.67
C GLN A 404 36.29 -10.47 11.81
N ASN A 405 36.90 -10.85 12.93
CA ASN A 405 37.27 -12.23 13.20
C ASN A 405 36.03 -13.05 13.62
N PRO A 406 35.64 -14.10 12.86
CA PRO A 406 34.47 -14.92 13.17
C PRO A 406 34.46 -15.53 14.58
N ASP A 407 35.64 -15.87 15.12
CA ASP A 407 35.76 -16.48 16.45
C ASP A 407 35.44 -15.50 17.57
N LYS A 408 35.73 -14.21 17.34
CA LYS A 408 35.49 -13.11 18.29
C LYS A 408 34.16 -12.39 18.04
N ASN A 409 33.48 -12.70 16.94
CA ASN A 409 32.25 -12.04 16.55
C ASN A 409 31.09 -12.56 17.42
N ARG A 410 30.69 -11.76 18.42
CA ARG A 410 29.64 -12.07 19.39
C ARG A 410 28.73 -10.84 19.61
N PRO A 411 28.02 -10.38 18.57
CA PRO A 411 27.10 -9.26 18.72
C PRO A 411 25.96 -9.61 19.69
N ASN A 412 25.57 -8.66 20.52
CA ASN A 412 24.46 -8.83 21.46
C ASN A 412 23.09 -8.94 20.74
N GLU A 413 22.09 -9.48 21.45
CA GLU A 413 20.76 -9.70 20.88
C GLU A 413 20.04 -8.40 20.51
N GLU A 414 20.25 -7.32 21.27
CA GLU A 414 19.63 -6.01 21.03
C GLU A 414 20.04 -5.47 19.65
N PHE A 415 21.33 -5.54 19.31
CA PHE A 415 21.82 -5.13 18.01
C PHE A 415 21.30 -6.03 16.90
N LEU A 416 21.26 -7.36 17.12
CA LEU A 416 20.73 -8.31 16.12
C LEU A 416 19.23 -8.08 15.85
N ALA A 417 18.46 -7.70 16.86
CA ALA A 417 17.05 -7.33 16.72
C ALA A 417 16.85 -6.03 15.94
N ALA A 418 17.67 -5.03 16.23
CA ALA A 418 17.63 -3.73 15.55
C ALA A 418 18.19 -3.80 14.12
N HIS A 419 19.15 -4.69 13.85
CA HIS A 419 19.87 -4.80 12.59
C HIS A 419 20.05 -6.25 12.08
N PRO A 420 18.96 -7.00 11.78
CA PRO A 420 19.04 -8.44 11.48
C PRO A 420 19.90 -8.80 10.26
N ARG A 421 20.03 -7.89 9.29
CA ARG A 421 20.85 -8.10 8.09
C ARG A 421 22.32 -7.71 8.25
N TYR A 422 22.72 -7.07 9.35
CA TYR A 422 24.04 -6.46 9.45
C TYR A 422 25.17 -7.47 9.31
N GLN A 423 25.06 -8.62 9.98
CA GLN A 423 26.05 -9.69 9.90
C GLN A 423 26.21 -10.23 8.47
N LEU A 424 25.11 -10.40 7.73
CA LEU A 424 25.13 -10.80 6.32
C LEU A 424 25.84 -9.74 5.44
N LEU A 425 25.63 -8.46 5.73
CA LEU A 425 26.30 -7.36 5.00
C LEU A 425 27.79 -7.29 5.33
N CYS A 426 28.20 -7.55 6.56
CA CYS A 426 29.61 -7.69 6.94
C CYS A 426 30.28 -8.85 6.19
N LEU A 427 29.60 -9.99 6.04
CA LEU A 427 30.12 -11.10 5.23
C LEU A 427 30.23 -10.74 3.74
N LYS A 428 29.31 -9.93 3.22
CA LYS A 428 29.27 -9.54 1.80
C LYS A 428 30.28 -8.46 1.43
N TYR A 429 30.47 -7.45 2.27
CA TYR A 429 31.29 -6.27 1.96
C TYR A 429 32.55 -6.13 2.83
N GLY A 430 32.74 -7.00 3.82
CA GLY A 430 33.70 -6.84 4.91
C GLY A 430 33.09 -6.17 6.14
N ALA A 431 33.57 -6.49 7.34
CA ALA A 431 33.16 -5.76 8.55
C ALA A 431 33.87 -4.40 8.61
N PRO A 432 33.23 -3.36 9.16
CA PRO A 432 33.78 -2.01 9.15
C PRO A 432 35.08 -1.94 9.97
N GLU A 433 36.08 -1.24 9.44
CA GLU A 433 37.35 -0.98 10.14
C GLU A 433 37.23 0.28 11.01
N GLU A 434 37.90 0.30 12.17
CA GLU A 434 37.91 1.47 13.07
C GLU A 434 38.40 2.75 12.37
N GLY A 435 39.22 2.63 11.33
CA GLY A 435 39.67 3.76 10.50
C GLY A 435 38.55 4.37 9.63
N GLU A 436 37.63 3.54 9.13
CA GLU A 436 36.51 3.96 8.26
C GLU A 436 35.37 4.64 9.02
N LEU A 437 35.26 4.34 10.33
CA LEU A 437 34.18 4.79 11.21
C LEU A 437 34.47 6.08 11.95
N LYS A 438 35.68 6.63 11.81
CA LYS A 438 36.01 7.95 12.35
C LYS A 438 35.12 8.99 11.68
N GLN A 439 34.28 9.67 12.47
CA GLN A 439 33.49 10.79 11.98
C GLN A 439 34.43 11.81 11.34
N GLN A 440 34.16 12.20 10.09
CA GLN A 440 34.80 13.37 9.51
C GLN A 440 34.42 14.56 10.40
N GLN A 441 35.40 15.09 11.13
CA GLN A 441 35.19 16.28 11.93
C GLN A 441 34.65 17.39 11.02
N PRO A 442 33.70 18.22 11.51
CA PRO A 442 33.18 19.33 10.73
C PRO A 442 34.34 20.19 10.23
N PHE A 443 34.23 20.61 8.97
CA PHE A 443 35.23 21.36 8.22
C PHE A 443 35.52 22.72 8.88
N ILE A 444 36.33 22.73 9.93
CA ILE A 444 36.77 23.92 10.65
C ILE A 444 38.22 24.16 10.24
N LEU A 445 38.48 25.27 9.53
CA LEU A 445 39.79 25.68 9.00
C LEU A 445 40.94 25.61 10.03
N LYS A 446 40.63 25.65 11.34
CA LYS A 446 41.61 25.54 12.42
C LYS A 446 42.28 24.17 12.54
N ASN A 447 41.66 23.09 12.05
CA ASN A 447 42.18 21.72 12.19
C ASN A 447 43.09 21.27 11.02
N GLN A 448 43.32 22.14 10.01
CA GLN A 448 44.21 21.88 8.86
C GLN A 448 45.50 22.71 8.85
N LEU A 449 45.77 23.45 9.92
CA LEU A 449 47.01 24.25 10.00
C LEU A 449 48.12 23.44 10.66
N LEU A 450 49.14 23.11 9.87
CA LEU A 450 50.42 22.58 10.35
C LEU A 450 51.14 23.69 11.12
N THR A 451 51.51 23.41 12.37
CA THR A 451 52.43 24.27 13.13
C THR A 451 53.85 23.84 12.78
N LEU A 452 54.54 24.66 12.01
CA LEU A 452 55.91 24.43 11.56
C LEU A 452 56.88 25.37 12.26
N THR A 453 58.03 24.82 12.66
CA THR A 453 59.15 25.61 13.19
C THR A 453 60.09 25.95 12.05
N ILE A 454 60.28 27.24 11.77
CA ILE A 454 61.14 27.70 10.68
C ILE A 454 62.50 28.06 11.26
N LYS A 455 63.55 27.37 10.81
CA LYS A 455 64.95 27.61 11.20
C LYS A 455 65.78 28.02 10.00
N CYS A 456 66.80 28.85 10.25
CA CYS A 456 67.75 29.30 9.24
C CYS A 456 69.15 28.75 9.60
N PRO A 457 69.55 27.57 9.08
CA PRO A 457 70.80 26.92 9.47
C PRO A 457 72.04 27.80 9.28
N ASP A 458 72.03 28.63 8.23
CA ASP A 458 73.15 29.49 7.85
C ASP A 458 73.30 30.73 8.76
N LYS A 459 72.35 30.96 9.67
CA LYS A 459 72.36 32.05 10.66
C LYS A 459 71.91 31.54 12.04
N PRO A 460 72.80 30.87 12.79
CA PRO A 460 72.45 30.26 14.07
C PRO A 460 71.98 31.26 15.15
N ASP A 461 72.32 32.55 15.00
CA ASP A 461 71.88 33.62 15.91
C ASP A 461 70.41 34.04 15.72
N GLN A 462 69.77 33.59 14.63
CA GLN A 462 68.38 33.94 14.32
C GLN A 462 67.41 33.00 15.06
N LYS A 463 66.54 33.58 15.91
CA LYS A 463 65.55 32.80 16.65
C LYS A 463 64.59 32.06 15.69
N PRO A 464 64.31 30.77 15.94
CA PRO A 464 63.32 30.02 15.18
C PRO A 464 61.95 30.70 15.19
N ILE A 465 61.25 30.67 14.06
CA ILE A 465 59.94 31.29 13.92
C ILE A 465 58.88 30.19 13.80
N GLU A 466 57.91 30.15 14.70
CA GLU A 466 56.77 29.26 14.57
C GLU A 466 55.68 29.88 13.69
N LYS A 467 55.20 29.12 12.70
CA LYS A 467 54.07 29.52 11.85
C LYS A 467 53.08 28.39 11.61
N LYS A 468 51.81 28.78 11.59
CA LYS A 468 50.68 27.91 11.26
C LYS A 468 50.33 28.06 9.77
N LEU A 469 50.54 27.02 8.99
CA LEU A 469 50.34 27.01 7.54
C LEU A 469 49.38 25.89 7.13
N PRO A 470 48.48 26.11 6.15
CA PRO A 470 47.68 25.03 5.59
C PRO A 470 48.56 24.00 4.88
N ASP A 471 48.27 22.72 5.05
CA ASP A 471 48.90 21.61 4.32
C ASP A 471 48.78 21.71 2.79
N SER A 472 47.71 22.34 2.32
CA SER A 472 47.44 22.66 0.90
C SER A 472 48.23 23.86 0.36
N MET A 473 49.01 24.57 1.19
CA MET A 473 49.80 25.72 0.76
C MET A 473 50.97 25.27 -0.13
N THR A 474 51.12 25.87 -1.31
CA THR A 474 52.21 25.54 -2.23
C THR A 474 53.54 26.11 -1.77
N ILE A 475 54.63 25.43 -2.09
CA ILE A 475 56.01 25.87 -1.76
C ILE A 475 56.28 27.29 -2.27
N GLN A 476 55.78 27.66 -3.46
CA GLN A 476 55.86 29.03 -3.97
C GLN A 476 55.21 30.07 -3.03
N LYS A 477 54.04 29.76 -2.47
CA LYS A 477 53.35 30.63 -1.51
C LYS A 477 54.10 30.69 -0.18
N VAL A 478 54.72 29.57 0.23
CA VAL A 478 55.58 29.52 1.42
C VAL A 478 56.82 30.41 1.22
N LYS A 479 57.50 30.33 0.07
CA LYS A 479 58.58 31.26 -0.29
C LYS A 479 58.13 32.72 -0.29
N GLY A 480 56.93 33.00 -0.80
CA GLY A 480 56.32 34.35 -0.75
C GLY A 480 56.05 34.84 0.68
N LEU A 481 55.66 33.95 1.59
CA LEU A 481 55.52 34.27 3.02
C LEU A 481 56.88 34.54 3.66
N LEU A 482 57.87 33.69 3.38
CA LEU A 482 59.24 33.82 3.88
C LEU A 482 59.92 35.10 3.37
N TYR A 483 59.67 35.51 2.13
CA TYR A 483 60.10 36.83 1.62
C TYR A 483 59.57 37.97 2.49
N ARG A 484 58.31 37.92 2.92
CA ARG A 484 57.73 38.97 3.78
C ARG A 484 58.35 38.98 5.18
N LEU A 485 58.69 37.80 5.72
CA LEU A 485 59.24 37.61 7.07
C LEU A 485 60.74 37.90 7.14
N LEU A 486 61.52 37.41 6.17
CA LEU A 486 62.98 37.43 6.16
C LEU A 486 63.55 38.50 5.22
N LYS A 487 62.72 39.15 4.40
CA LYS A 487 63.11 40.20 3.42
C LYS A 487 64.11 39.74 2.36
N ILE A 488 64.10 38.45 2.01
CA ILE A 488 64.99 37.83 1.02
C ILE A 488 64.18 37.33 -0.18
N PRO A 489 64.53 37.67 -1.43
CA PRO A 489 63.80 37.26 -2.62
C PRO A 489 63.50 35.76 -2.65
N GLY A 490 62.25 35.39 -2.95
CA GLY A 490 61.83 33.98 -2.94
C GLY A 490 62.60 33.08 -3.91
N SER A 491 63.24 33.65 -4.94
CA SER A 491 64.11 32.94 -5.89
C SER A 491 65.44 32.48 -5.29
N GLU A 492 65.89 33.11 -4.20
CA GLU A 492 67.14 32.79 -3.51
C GLU A 492 66.92 31.78 -2.37
N LEU A 493 65.68 31.59 -1.95
CA LEU A 493 65.33 30.68 -0.87
C LEU A 493 65.36 29.21 -1.33
N LYS A 494 66.23 28.41 -0.71
CA LYS A 494 66.20 26.95 -0.74
C LYS A 494 65.50 26.44 0.51
N LEU A 495 64.46 25.63 0.31
CA LEU A 495 63.64 25.10 1.38
C LEU A 495 63.82 23.60 1.47
N SER A 496 63.97 23.11 2.69
CA SER A 496 63.94 21.71 3.04
C SER A 496 63.23 21.55 4.38
N TYR A 497 62.95 20.31 4.78
CA TYR A 497 62.38 20.06 6.10
C TYR A 497 62.99 18.83 6.75
N GLU A 498 62.94 18.82 8.08
CA GLU A 498 63.29 17.71 8.94
C GLU A 498 62.02 17.27 9.68
N SER A 499 61.71 15.98 9.56
CA SER A 499 60.52 15.40 10.21
C SER A 499 60.79 15.15 11.69
N SER A 500 59.82 15.47 12.55
CA SER A 500 59.90 15.16 13.98
C SER A 500 59.94 13.65 14.28
N LYS A 501 59.61 12.80 13.30
CA LYS A 501 59.62 11.32 13.41
C LYS A 501 60.89 10.68 12.88
N MET A 502 61.71 11.41 12.13
CA MET A 502 62.97 10.94 11.54
C MET A 502 64.07 11.99 11.76
N GLU A 503 64.68 11.98 12.94
CA GLU A 503 65.80 12.86 13.27
C GLU A 503 67.00 12.63 12.33
N GLY A 504 67.58 13.70 11.82
CA GLY A 504 68.79 13.69 10.99
C GLY A 504 68.60 13.44 9.50
N LYS A 505 67.36 13.29 9.01
CA LYS A 505 67.07 13.23 7.56
C LYS A 505 66.41 14.51 7.09
N GLU A 506 67.12 15.20 6.22
CA GLU A 506 66.67 16.42 5.57
C GLU A 506 66.11 16.10 4.17
N ILE A 507 64.92 16.61 3.86
CA ILE A 507 64.26 16.40 2.57
C ILE A 507 64.06 17.76 1.89
N GLU A 508 64.59 17.90 0.67
CA GLU A 508 64.47 19.13 -0.11
C GLU A 508 63.08 19.33 -0.72
N LEU A 509 62.61 20.57 -0.71
CA LEU A 509 61.30 20.99 -1.25
C LEU A 509 61.51 21.61 -2.65
N GLU A 510 61.92 20.78 -3.61
CA GLU A 510 62.42 21.21 -4.92
C GLU A 510 61.35 21.80 -5.86
N ASN A 511 60.09 21.38 -5.73
CA ASN A 511 59.01 21.78 -6.63
C ASN A 511 58.09 22.84 -6.00
N ASP A 512 58.21 24.07 -6.51
CA ASP A 512 57.47 25.25 -6.08
C ASP A 512 55.94 25.15 -6.26
N LEU A 513 55.48 24.34 -7.22
CA LEU A 513 54.05 24.16 -7.52
C LEU A 513 53.38 23.10 -6.64
N LYS A 514 54.16 22.31 -5.88
CA LYS A 514 53.61 21.26 -5.01
C LYS A 514 53.18 21.84 -3.66
N PRO A 515 52.09 21.33 -3.07
CA PRO A 515 51.66 21.68 -1.71
C PRO A 515 52.50 20.99 -0.64
N LEU A 516 52.51 21.50 0.60
CA LEU A 516 53.22 20.89 1.74
C LEU A 516 52.81 19.42 1.95
N GLN A 517 51.52 19.08 1.78
CA GLN A 517 51.02 17.69 1.88
C GLN A 517 51.67 16.72 0.88
N PHE A 518 52.17 17.20 -0.26
CA PHE A 518 52.84 16.35 -1.25
C PHE A 518 54.17 15.80 -0.70
N TYR A 519 54.82 16.58 0.16
CA TYR A 519 56.06 16.19 0.82
C TYR A 519 55.82 15.50 2.16
N SER A 520 54.57 15.15 2.50
CA SER A 520 54.22 14.49 3.77
C SER A 520 54.71 15.25 5.02
N ILE A 521 54.69 16.58 4.97
CA ILE A 521 55.04 17.44 6.11
C ILE A 521 53.93 17.36 7.15
N GLU A 522 54.29 17.13 8.41
CA GLU A 522 53.37 16.97 9.53
C GLU A 522 53.48 18.11 10.55
N ASN A 523 52.54 18.13 11.50
CA ASN A 523 52.51 19.14 12.55
C ASN A 523 53.65 18.90 13.56
N GLY A 524 54.47 19.93 13.80
CA GLY A 524 55.66 19.85 14.65
C GLY A 524 56.97 19.71 13.87
N ASP A 525 56.92 19.51 12.54
CA ASP A 525 58.11 19.43 11.69
C ASP A 525 58.87 20.77 11.64
N THR A 526 60.18 20.67 11.37
CA THR A 526 61.06 21.82 11.26
C THR A 526 61.37 22.11 9.78
N MET A 527 60.97 23.28 9.30
CA MET A 527 61.33 23.75 7.96
C MET A 527 62.66 24.51 8.02
N LEU A 528 63.62 24.10 7.20
CA LEU A 528 64.93 24.70 7.08
C LEU A 528 64.95 25.64 5.86
N VAL A 529 65.39 26.87 6.10
CA VAL A 529 65.45 27.92 5.07
C VAL A 529 66.89 28.35 4.90
N ARG A 530 67.42 28.20 3.69
CA ARG A 530 68.78 28.60 3.30
C ARG A 530 68.72 29.58 2.14
N TRP A 531 69.68 30.49 2.08
CA TRP A 531 69.77 31.50 1.01
C TRP A 531 71.19 32.01 0.83
#